data_AF-A0A9W7GUY0-F1
#
_entry.id   AF-A0A9W7GUY0-F1
#
_cell.length_a   1.000
_cell.length_b   1.000
_cell.length_c   1.000
_cell.angle_alpha   90.00
_cell.angle_beta   90.00
_cell.angle_gamma   90.00
#
_symmetry.space_group_name_H-M   'P 1'
#
loop_
_entity.id
_entity.type
_entity.pdbx_description
1 polymer ?
#
loop_
_entity_poly.entity_id
_entity_poly.type
_entity_poly.pdbx_seq_one_letter_code
_entity_poly.pdbx_strand_id
1 'polypeptide(L)'
;MAVEFDSSECRWILKLDYLSSCNQAGKFLAEEPYEWHKNGLSEDGAINLEAPRKWRQLQERTCHGEFYGMRIIVYGECIAPPLDTLKRAVKG
;
A
#
# COMPACT_ATOMS: atom_id res chain seq x y z
N MET A 1 22.42 14.81 -2.03
CA MET A 1 21.44 15.64 -1.31
C MET A 1 20.63 14.69 -0.45
N ALA A 2 20.91 14.65 0.84
CA ALA A 2 20.10 13.88 1.79
C ALA A 2 18.92 14.78 2.18
N VAL A 3 17.73 14.26 2.02
CA VAL A 3 16.50 14.91 2.46
C VAL A 3 15.76 13.82 3.23
N GLU A 4 15.61 14.05 4.52
CA GLU A 4 14.80 13.22 5.42
C GLU A 4 13.32 13.43 5.07
N PHE A 5 12.54 12.35 5.01
CA PHE A 5 11.11 12.41 4.76
C PHE A 5 10.38 11.42 5.67
N ASP A 6 9.21 11.88 6.14
CA ASP A 6 8.30 11.20 7.04
C ASP A 6 7.46 10.13 6.31
N SER A 7 7.06 9.11 7.06
CA SER A 7 6.67 7.73 6.70
C SER A 7 5.69 7.51 5.54
N SER A 8 5.89 6.44 4.76
CA SER A 8 4.81 5.84 3.95
C SER A 8 3.71 5.28 4.86
N GLU A 9 2.64 6.03 5.06
CA GLU A 9 1.43 5.54 5.73
C GLU A 9 0.88 4.30 4.97
N CYS A 10 0.84 3.12 5.60
CA CYS A 10 0.14 1.95 5.10
C CYS A 10 -1.36 2.21 5.18
N ARG A 11 -1.88 2.83 4.13
CA ARG A 11 -3.28 3.22 3.99
C ARG A 11 -4.18 2.00 3.83
N TRP A 12 -5.44 2.16 4.24
CA TRP A 12 -6.50 1.22 3.93
C TRP A 12 -6.71 1.11 2.42
N ILE A 13 -6.66 -0.11 1.89
CA ILE A 13 -7.20 -0.44 0.57
C ILE A 13 -8.57 -1.04 0.81
N LEU A 14 -9.62 -0.28 0.50
CA LEU A 14 -11.01 -0.67 0.76
C LEU A 14 -11.72 -1.13 -0.50
N LYS A 15 -12.65 -2.07 -0.31
CA LYS A 15 -13.60 -2.48 -1.34
C LYS A 15 -14.56 -1.33 -1.66
N LEU A 16 -15.04 -1.31 -2.91
CA LEU A 16 -15.91 -0.24 -3.44
C LEU A 16 -17.25 -0.10 -2.68
N ASP A 17 -17.73 -1.18 -2.07
CA ASP A 17 -18.97 -1.21 -1.30
C ASP A 17 -18.88 -0.49 0.06
N TYR A 18 -17.67 -0.13 0.51
CA TYR A 18 -17.47 0.64 1.74
C TYR A 18 -18.24 1.97 1.71
N LEU A 19 -18.08 2.75 0.63
CA LEU A 19 -18.71 4.07 0.53
C LEU A 19 -20.22 3.97 0.43
N SER A 20 -20.74 2.97 -0.30
CA SER A 20 -22.17 2.69 -0.38
C SER A 20 -22.74 2.32 1.00
N SER A 21 -22.03 1.51 1.77
CA SER A 21 -22.44 1.10 3.11
C SER A 21 -22.38 2.27 4.10
N CYS A 22 -21.35 3.12 4.03
CA CYS A 22 -21.26 4.33 4.86
C CYS A 22 -22.39 5.31 4.53
N ASN A 23 -22.70 5.49 3.24
CA ASN A 23 -23.80 6.34 2.79
C ASN A 23 -25.15 5.85 3.34
N GLN A 24 -25.39 4.53 3.30
CA GLN A 24 -26.60 3.94 3.86
C GLN A 24 -26.68 4.04 5.39
N ALA A 25 -25.55 3.91 6.08
CA ALA A 25 -25.48 4.01 7.54
C ALA A 25 -25.52 5.46 8.06
N GLY A 26 -25.32 6.45 7.18
CA GLY A 26 -25.23 7.87 7.53
C GLY A 26 -23.98 8.24 8.33
N LYS A 27 -22.95 7.39 8.33
CA LYS A 27 -21.67 7.60 9.03
C LYS A 27 -20.58 6.71 8.45
N PHE A 28 -19.32 7.05 8.73
CA PHE A 28 -18.21 6.13 8.45
C PHE A 28 -18.32 4.88 9.30
N LEU A 29 -18.20 3.73 8.64
CA LEU A 29 -18.15 2.41 9.26
C LEU A 29 -16.69 2.03 9.51
N ALA A 30 -16.48 1.04 10.38
CA ALA A 30 -15.16 0.44 10.55
C ALA A 30 -14.64 -0.09 9.20
N GLU A 31 -13.38 0.19 8.91
CA GLU A 31 -12.72 -0.11 7.64
C GLU A 31 -12.37 -1.59 7.48
N GLU A 32 -12.05 -2.27 8.59
CA GLU A 32 -11.55 -3.66 8.62
C GLU A 32 -12.42 -4.68 7.87
N PRO A 33 -13.77 -4.68 7.98
CA PRO A 33 -14.65 -5.58 7.21
C PRO A 33 -14.60 -5.34 5.69
N TYR A 34 -14.25 -4.11 5.30
CA TYR A 34 -14.21 -3.67 3.91
C TYR A 34 -12.80 -3.67 3.34
N GLU A 35 -11.79 -4.09 4.11
CA GLU A 35 -10.42 -4.23 3.63
C GLU A 35 -10.38 -5.19 2.43
N TRP A 36 -9.72 -4.76 1.37
CA TRP A 36 -9.47 -5.61 0.21
C TRP A 36 -8.47 -6.70 0.60
N HIS A 37 -8.95 -7.94 0.58
CA HIS A 37 -8.18 -9.12 0.97
C HIS A 37 -8.64 -10.31 0.15
N LYS A 38 -7.68 -11.00 -0.49
CA LYS A 38 -7.90 -12.29 -1.15
C LYS A 38 -6.65 -13.15 -0.95
N ASN A 39 -6.83 -14.45 -0.81
CA ASN A 39 -5.72 -15.37 -0.63
C ASN A 39 -5.02 -15.65 -1.96
N GLY A 40 -3.69 -15.77 -1.92
CA GLY A 40 -2.88 -16.19 -3.07
C GLY A 40 -2.44 -15.06 -3.98
N LEU A 41 -2.01 -15.45 -5.18
CA LEU A 41 -1.54 -14.53 -6.22
C LEU A 41 -2.68 -14.14 -7.18
N SER A 42 -2.48 -13.07 -7.94
CA SER A 42 -3.26 -12.77 -9.14
C SER A 42 -3.15 -13.89 -10.18
N GLU A 43 -4.03 -13.88 -11.18
CA GLU A 43 -4.08 -14.92 -12.23
C GLU A 43 -2.77 -15.05 -13.02
N ASP A 44 -2.05 -13.94 -13.20
CA ASP A 44 -0.73 -13.88 -13.82
C ASP A 44 0.42 -14.20 -12.85
N GLY A 45 0.12 -14.46 -11.58
CA GLY A 45 1.11 -14.76 -10.54
C GLY A 45 1.95 -13.57 -10.09
N ALA A 46 1.74 -12.37 -10.64
CA ALA A 46 2.60 -11.22 -10.39
C ALA A 46 2.31 -10.51 -9.06
N ILE A 47 1.05 -10.53 -8.61
CA ILE A 47 0.57 -9.73 -7.48
C ILE A 47 0.17 -10.64 -6.33
N ASN A 48 0.77 -10.43 -5.15
CA ASN A 48 0.30 -11.06 -3.92
C ASN A 48 -0.90 -10.29 -3.35
N LEU A 49 -2.07 -10.93 -3.34
CA LEU A 49 -3.34 -10.31 -2.93
C LEU A 49 -3.50 -10.19 -1.41
N GLU A 50 -2.63 -10.85 -0.65
CA GLU A 50 -2.54 -10.70 0.81
C GLU A 50 -1.61 -9.54 1.22
N ALA A 51 -0.80 -9.02 0.29
CA ALA A 51 0.25 -8.07 0.61
C ALA A 51 -0.27 -6.79 1.28
N PRO A 52 -1.34 -6.12 0.80
CA PRO A 52 -1.81 -4.87 1.42
C PRO A 52 -2.13 -4.99 2.91
N ARG A 53 -2.85 -6.05 3.29
CA ARG A 53 -3.19 -6.33 4.69
C ARG A 53 -1.95 -6.65 5.51
N LYS A 54 -1.03 -7.44 4.97
CA LYS A 54 0.23 -7.79 5.66
C LYS A 54 1.09 -6.56 5.93
N TRP A 55 1.20 -5.64 4.97
CA TRP A 55 1.96 -4.41 5.13
C TRP A 55 1.35 -3.48 6.17
N ARG A 56 0.02 -3.27 6.14
CA ARG A 56 -0.69 -2.49 7.16
C ARG A 56 -0.46 -3.06 8.56
N GLN A 57 -0.66 -4.37 8.74
CA GLN A 57 -0.43 -5.03 10.04
C GLN A 57 1.02 -4.95 10.50
N LEU A 58 1.98 -4.98 9.57
CA LEU A 58 3.39 -4.82 9.88
C LEU A 58 3.66 -3.39 10.39
N GLN A 59 3.15 -2.37 9.69
CA GLN A 59 3.32 -0.98 10.10
C GLN A 59 2.70 -0.69 11.47
N GLU A 60 1.50 -1.21 11.75
CA GLU A 60 0.88 -1.08 13.09
C GLU A 60 1.78 -1.59 14.22
N ARG A 61 2.65 -2.56 13.92
CA ARG A 61 3.57 -3.15 14.89
C ARG A 61 4.93 -2.46 14.94
N THR A 62 5.45 -2.04 13.78
CA THR A 62 6.85 -1.59 13.66
C THR A 62 7.01 -0.10 13.49
N CYS A 63 5.94 0.63 13.15
CA CYS A 63 5.96 2.04 12.73
C CYS A 63 6.91 2.35 11.56
N HIS A 64 7.36 1.33 10.83
CA HIS A 64 8.28 1.45 9.72
C HIS A 64 7.59 1.08 8.40
N GLY A 65 7.90 1.83 7.34
CA GLY A 65 7.44 1.53 5.97
C GLY A 65 8.07 0.26 5.40
N GLU A 66 7.53 -0.22 4.29
CA GLU A 66 7.90 -1.49 3.67
C GLU A 66 9.38 -1.61 3.25
N PHE A 67 10.04 -0.47 2.99
CA PHE A 67 11.44 -0.39 2.55
C PHE A 67 12.38 0.18 3.61
N TYR A 68 11.94 0.28 4.87
CA TYR A 68 12.74 0.88 5.93
C TYR A 68 14.13 0.24 6.05
N GLY A 69 15.17 1.08 6.00
CA GLY A 69 16.57 0.67 6.09
C GLY A 69 17.19 0.16 4.79
N MET A 70 16.45 0.12 3.68
CA MET A 70 16.97 -0.32 2.39
C MET A 70 17.67 0.80 1.61
N ARG A 71 18.73 0.45 0.85
CA ARG A 71 19.33 1.31 -0.17
C ARG A 71 18.97 0.79 -1.55
N ILE A 72 18.11 1.50 -2.26
CA ILE A 72 17.55 1.05 -3.54
C ILE A 72 18.26 1.76 -4.69
N ILE A 73 18.75 0.97 -5.64
CA ILE A 73 19.31 1.46 -6.91
C ILE A 73 18.33 1.06 -8.02
N VAL A 74 17.78 2.05 -8.70
CA VAL A 74 16.96 1.81 -9.91
C VAL A 74 17.88 1.89 -11.12
N TYR A 75 17.90 0.82 -11.92
CA TYR A 75 18.74 0.70 -13.10
C TYR A 75 17.89 0.30 -14.31
N GLY A 76 18.15 0.94 -15.46
CA GLY A 76 17.41 0.72 -16.71
C GLY A 76 16.36 1.79 -17.01
N GLU A 77 15.62 1.60 -18.10
CA GLU A 77 14.57 2.51 -18.55
C GLU A 77 13.23 2.18 -17.86
N CYS A 78 12.63 3.17 -17.18
CA CYS A 78 11.32 3.04 -16.54
C CYS A 78 10.26 3.77 -17.37
N ILE A 79 9.53 3.03 -18.20
CA ILE A 79 8.56 3.58 -19.16
C ILE A 79 7.16 3.69 -18.53
N ALA A 80 6.70 2.63 -17.85
CA ALA A 80 5.42 2.59 -17.17
C ALA A 80 5.51 1.66 -15.94
N PRO A 81 5.55 2.21 -14.70
CA PRO A 81 5.48 3.63 -14.36
C PRO A 81 6.79 4.40 -14.65
N PRO A 82 6.75 5.73 -14.85
CA PRO A 82 7.95 6.56 -14.99
C PRO A 82 8.85 6.49 -13.74
N LEU A 83 10.15 6.77 -13.93
CA LEU A 83 11.14 6.72 -12.86
C LEU A 83 10.75 7.56 -11.63
N ASP A 84 10.14 8.74 -11.81
CA ASP A 84 9.75 9.59 -10.69
C ASP A 84 8.59 9.00 -9.87
N THR A 85 7.68 8.27 -10.51
CA THR A 85 6.63 7.53 -9.81
C THR A 85 7.23 6.39 -9.01
N LEU A 86 8.19 5.66 -9.58
CA LEU A 86 8.90 4.59 -8.88
C LEU A 86 9.70 5.14 -7.68
N LYS A 87 10.41 6.26 -7.86
CA LYS A 87 11.12 6.96 -6.78
C LYS A 87 10.19 7.34 -5.63
N ARG A 88 8.97 7.80 -5.92
CA ARG A 88 7.99 8.14 -4.87
C ARG A 88 7.50 6.90 -4.14
N ALA A 89 7.27 5.80 -4.86
CA ALA A 89 6.81 4.55 -4.26
C ALA A 89 7.84 3.92 -3.30
N VAL A 90 9.14 4.06 -3.59
CA VAL A 90 10.21 3.45 -2.76
C VAL A 90 10.77 4.35 -1.66
N LYS A 91 10.33 5.60 -1.59
CA LYS A 91 10.86 6.63 -0.68
C LYS A 91 10.14 6.66 0.68
N GLY A 92 9.25 5.69 0.92
CA GLY A 92 8.48 5.55 2.16
C GLY A 92 9.31 5.50 3.43
#